data_AF-A0A9X2AAC9-F1
#
_entry.id   AF-A0A9X2AAC9-F1
#
_cell.length_a   1.000
_cell.length_b   1.000
_cell.length_c   1.000
_cell.angle_alpha   90.00
_cell.angle_beta   90.00
_cell.angle_gamma   90.00
#
_symmetry.space_group_name_H-M   'P 1'
#
loop_
_entity.id
_entity.type
_entity.pdbx_description
1 polymer ?
#
loop_
_entity_poly.entity_id
_entity_poly.type
_entity_poly.pdbx_seq_one_letter_code
_entity_poly.pdbx_strand_id
1 'polypeptide(L)'
;MRKEFYFLILGIIIVFIILKFNIPTSDSNIVGTYVLINNENKNFAEIPSNKDTLILNPDKTFNSGYYGNGKYEIENNFLNTKILLHYNYEFGTASYKAKIENKLFEEIKINLNDDLEITYNKVY
;
A
#
# COMPACT_ATOMS: atom_id res chain seq x y z
N MET A 1 -29.95 23.49 -22.79
CA MET A 1 -29.02 24.28 -21.94
C MET A 1 -28.98 23.88 -20.47
N ARG A 2 -30.02 24.05 -19.63
CA ARG A 2 -29.91 23.74 -18.18
C ARG A 2 -29.63 22.25 -17.86
N LYS A 3 -30.31 21.31 -18.53
CA LYS A 3 -30.16 19.86 -18.25
C LYS A 3 -28.81 19.30 -18.68
N GLU A 4 -28.31 19.69 -19.85
CA GLU A 4 -26.97 19.29 -20.35
C GLU A 4 -25.86 19.76 -19.40
N PHE A 5 -26.02 20.95 -18.83
CA PHE A 5 -25.09 21.49 -17.83
C PHE A 5 -25.08 20.65 -16.53
N TYR A 6 -26.25 20.20 -16.04
CA TYR A 6 -26.31 19.29 -14.88
C TYR A 6 -25.67 17.93 -15.15
N PHE A 7 -25.85 17.36 -16.35
CA PHE A 7 -25.18 16.11 -16.72
C PHE A 7 -23.67 16.25 -16.78
N LEU A 8 -23.17 17.39 -17.28
CA LEU A 8 -21.74 17.68 -17.31
C LEU A 8 -21.16 17.80 -15.90
N ILE A 9 -21.83 18.52 -14.99
CA ILE A 9 -21.42 18.62 -13.58
C ILE A 9 -21.44 17.24 -12.91
N LEU A 10 -22.50 16.46 -13.13
CA LEU A 10 -22.61 15.11 -12.56
C LEU A 10 -21.47 14.22 -13.07
N GLY A 11 -21.15 14.29 -14.36
CA GLY A 11 -20.01 13.57 -14.94
C GLY A 11 -18.69 13.93 -14.27
N ILE A 12 -18.42 15.22 -14.06
CA ILE A 12 -17.23 15.70 -13.36
C ILE A 12 -17.17 15.15 -11.93
N ILE A 13 -18.29 15.20 -11.19
CA ILE A 13 -18.35 14.66 -9.82
C ILE A 13 -18.04 13.17 -9.81
N ILE A 14 -18.62 12.39 -10.74
CA ILE A 14 -18.35 10.95 -10.86
C ILE A 14 -16.87 10.69 -11.13
N VAL A 15 -16.24 11.45 -12.04
CA VAL A 15 -14.80 11.32 -12.32
C VAL A 15 -13.98 11.62 -11.07
N PHE A 16 -14.27 12.71 -10.35
CA PHE A 16 -13.57 13.04 -9.11
C PHE A 16 -13.73 11.97 -8.03
N ILE A 17 -14.90 11.33 -7.95
CA ILE A 17 -15.15 10.23 -7.04
C ILE A 17 -14.28 9.03 -7.43
N ILE A 18 -14.29 8.61 -8.70
CA ILE A 18 -13.52 7.46 -9.20
C ILE A 18 -12.03 7.63 -8.94
N LEU A 19 -11.48 8.83 -9.11
CA LEU A 19 -10.06 9.11 -8.87
C LEU A 19 -9.62 8.89 -7.41
N LYS A 20 -10.55 8.91 -6.45
CA LYS A 20 -10.24 8.70 -5.02
C LYS A 20 -10.35 7.24 -4.57
N PHE A 21 -10.96 6.36 -5.38
CA PHE A 21 -11.15 4.97 -5.00
C PHE A 21 -9.89 4.14 -5.27
N ASN A 22 -9.60 3.21 -4.36
CA ASN A 22 -8.60 2.17 -4.59
C ASN A 22 -9.16 1.14 -5.57
N ILE A 23 -8.35 0.83 -6.57
CA ILE A 23 -8.63 -0.19 -7.57
C ILE A 23 -8.02 -1.51 -7.07
N PRO A 24 -8.78 -2.61 -7.01
CA PRO A 24 -8.22 -3.91 -6.67
C PRO A 24 -7.02 -4.24 -7.55
N THR A 25 -5.94 -4.75 -6.96
CA THR A 25 -4.70 -5.04 -7.69
C THR A 25 -4.32 -6.51 -7.61
N SER A 26 -3.67 -7.01 -8.65
CA SER A 26 -3.17 -8.39 -8.71
C SER A 26 -1.81 -8.52 -8.03
N ASP A 27 -1.49 -9.74 -7.64
CA ASP A 27 -0.18 -10.07 -7.07
C ASP A 27 0.99 -9.62 -7.95
N SER A 28 0.88 -9.84 -9.27
CA SER A 28 1.92 -9.46 -10.24
C SER A 28 2.20 -7.96 -10.25
N ASN A 29 1.20 -7.13 -10.00
CA ASN A 29 1.35 -5.67 -9.98
C ASN A 29 1.97 -5.18 -8.66
N ILE A 30 1.83 -5.95 -7.58
CA ILE A 30 2.38 -5.61 -6.25
C ILE A 30 3.84 -6.05 -6.11
N VAL A 31 4.28 -7.08 -6.85
CA VAL A 31 5.69 -7.48 -6.89
C VAL A 31 6.55 -6.28 -7.31
N GLY A 32 7.62 -6.03 -6.56
CA GLY A 32 8.49 -4.88 -6.81
C GLY A 32 9.28 -4.42 -5.59
N THR A 33 9.98 -3.31 -5.76
CA THR A 33 10.78 -2.67 -4.70
C THR A 33 10.07 -1.43 -4.20
N TYR A 34 10.00 -1.28 -2.88
CA TYR A 34 9.33 -0.19 -2.21
C TYR A 34 10.26 0.51 -1.24
N VAL A 35 10.22 1.85 -1.21
CA VAL A 35 11.03 2.66 -0.29
C VAL A 35 10.12 3.32 0.73
N LEU A 36 10.53 3.28 2.00
CA LEU A 36 9.79 3.93 3.08
C LEU A 36 9.86 5.45 2.97
N ILE A 37 8.70 6.09 3.07
CA ILE A 37 8.50 7.53 3.01
C ILE A 37 7.79 7.99 4.29
N ASN A 38 8.19 9.19 4.78
CA ASN A 38 7.49 9.94 5.83
C ASN A 38 7.47 9.29 7.23
N ASN A 39 8.53 8.56 7.60
CA ASN A 39 8.67 8.01 8.96
C ASN A 39 9.75 8.68 9.83
N GLU A 40 10.29 9.82 9.40
CA GLU A 40 11.30 10.53 10.20
C GLU A 40 10.73 10.94 11.56
N ASN A 41 11.46 10.61 12.63
CA ASN A 41 11.15 10.97 14.02
C ASN A 41 9.87 10.34 14.62
N LYS A 42 9.30 9.31 14.00
CA LYS A 42 8.17 8.55 14.55
C LYS A 42 8.65 7.17 14.99
N ASN A 43 8.50 6.86 16.29
CA ASN A 43 8.93 5.59 16.86
C ASN A 43 7.73 4.69 17.13
N PHE A 44 7.49 3.75 16.23
CA PHE A 44 6.52 2.67 16.40
C PHE A 44 7.26 1.34 16.43
N ALA A 45 6.89 0.46 17.36
CA ALA A 45 7.53 -0.87 17.47
C ALA A 45 7.28 -1.77 16.25
N GLU A 46 6.24 -1.49 15.46
CA GLU A 46 5.80 -2.34 14.36
C GLU A 46 6.12 -1.74 12.97
N ILE A 47 6.65 -0.51 12.91
CA ILE A 47 6.92 0.24 11.67
C ILE A 47 8.36 0.79 11.72
N PRO A 48 9.16 0.64 10.64
CA PRO A 48 10.57 1.02 10.66
C PRO A 48 10.85 2.50 10.88
N SER A 49 11.35 2.91 12.06
CA SER A 49 11.68 4.32 12.36
C SER A 49 12.72 4.98 11.44
N ASN A 50 13.50 4.19 10.72
CA ASN A 50 14.56 4.64 9.82
C ASN A 50 14.21 4.30 8.37
N LYS A 51 14.98 4.84 7.42
CA LYS A 51 14.88 4.45 6.01
C LYS A 51 14.93 2.93 5.89
N ASP A 52 13.94 2.38 5.20
CA ASP A 52 13.86 0.96 4.90
C ASP A 52 13.44 0.75 3.44
N THR A 53 13.77 -0.41 2.91
CA THR A 53 13.38 -0.85 1.57
C THR A 53 12.73 -2.22 1.69
N LEU A 54 11.50 -2.34 1.23
CA LEU A 54 10.75 -3.59 1.18
C LEU A 54 10.74 -4.12 -0.25
N ILE A 55 11.23 -5.34 -0.45
CA ILE A 55 11.26 -6.02 -1.75
C ILE A 55 10.25 -7.16 -1.70
N LEU A 56 9.25 -7.14 -2.57
CA LEU A 56 8.24 -8.19 -2.71
C LEU A 56 8.54 -9.03 -3.94
N ASN A 57 8.81 -10.33 -3.74
CA ASN A 57 9.22 -11.25 -4.80
C ASN A 57 8.01 -11.99 -5.41
N PRO A 58 8.12 -12.43 -6.69
CA PRO A 58 7.04 -13.18 -7.35
C PRO A 58 6.62 -14.48 -6.65
N ASP A 59 7.51 -15.08 -5.86
CA ASP A 59 7.30 -16.34 -5.14
C ASP A 59 6.63 -16.18 -3.77
N LYS A 60 6.03 -15.01 -3.51
CA LYS A 60 5.38 -14.66 -2.24
C LYS A 60 6.32 -14.53 -1.04
N THR A 61 7.61 -14.34 -1.29
CA THR A 61 8.59 -13.97 -0.27
C THR A 61 8.86 -12.46 -0.28
N PHE A 62 9.39 -11.94 0.82
CA PHE A 62 9.86 -10.56 0.87
C PHE A 62 11.19 -10.44 1.62
N ASN A 63 11.88 -9.34 1.38
CA ASN A 63 13.04 -8.91 2.16
C ASN A 63 12.89 -7.43 2.55
N SER A 64 13.22 -7.09 3.78
CA SER A 64 13.26 -5.73 4.32
C SER A 64 14.39 -5.62 5.34
N GLY A 65 15.02 -4.45 5.44
CA GLY A 65 16.05 -4.20 6.45
C GLY A 65 15.50 -4.22 7.87
N TYR A 66 14.22 -3.87 8.04
CA TYR A 66 13.54 -3.85 9.33
C TYR A 66 12.87 -5.18 9.69
N TYR A 67 12.05 -5.71 8.79
CA TYR A 67 11.29 -6.95 9.03
C TYR A 67 12.09 -8.22 8.72
N GLY A 68 13.28 -8.08 8.12
CA GLY A 68 14.08 -9.21 7.66
C GLY A 68 13.47 -9.91 6.46
N ASN A 69 13.61 -11.23 6.42
CA ASN A 69 13.05 -12.08 5.36
C ASN A 69 11.76 -12.74 5.83
N GLY A 70 10.78 -12.83 4.94
CA GLY A 70 9.48 -13.39 5.27
C GLY A 70 8.65 -13.81 4.07
N LYS A 71 7.38 -14.09 4.34
CA LYS A 71 6.36 -14.37 3.33
C LYS A 71 5.27 -13.32 3.38
N TYR A 72 4.63 -13.06 2.26
CA TYR A 72 3.50 -12.15 2.22
C TYR A 72 2.27 -12.74 1.55
N GLU A 73 1.11 -12.29 2.01
CA GLU A 73 -0.20 -12.64 1.48
C GLU A 73 -0.95 -11.37 1.06
N ILE A 74 -1.72 -11.48 -0.01
CA ILE A 74 -2.56 -10.37 -0.50
C ILE A 74 -4.02 -10.75 -0.29
N GLU A 75 -4.72 -9.93 0.48
CA GLU A 75 -6.16 -10.04 0.68
C GLU A 75 -6.85 -9.01 -0.20
N ASN A 76 -7.65 -9.47 -1.17
CA ASN A 76 -8.41 -8.60 -2.08
C ASN A 76 -9.90 -8.63 -1.74
N ASN A 77 -10.47 -7.46 -1.47
CA ASN A 77 -11.92 -7.23 -1.39
C ASN A 77 -12.33 -6.15 -2.40
N PHE A 78 -13.62 -6.07 -2.71
CA PHE A 78 -14.17 -5.16 -3.76
C PHE A 78 -13.76 -3.68 -3.61
N LEU A 79 -13.45 -3.23 -2.40
CA LEU A 79 -13.09 -1.85 -2.10
C LEU A 79 -11.67 -1.67 -1.55
N ASN A 80 -10.97 -2.76 -1.20
CA ASN A 80 -9.70 -2.67 -0.47
C ASN A 80 -8.81 -3.86 -0.80
N THR A 81 -7.53 -3.57 -1.04
CA THR A 81 -6.46 -4.58 -1.05
C THR A 81 -5.62 -4.40 0.20
N LYS A 82 -5.26 -5.50 0.86
CA LYS A 82 -4.37 -5.51 2.02
C LYS A 82 -3.23 -6.48 1.78
N ILE A 83 -2.10 -6.20 2.41
CA ILE A 83 -0.94 -7.09 2.47
C ILE A 83 -0.71 -7.51 3.91
N LEU A 84 -0.49 -8.80 4.12
CA LEU A 84 0.02 -9.35 5.37
C LEU A 84 1.46 -9.76 5.16
N LEU A 85 2.36 -9.26 6.00
CA LEU A 85 3.76 -9.64 6.07
C LEU A 85 3.93 -10.60 7.24
N HIS A 86 4.45 -11.80 7.00
CA HIS A 86 4.78 -12.80 8.00
C HIS A 86 6.29 -12.97 8.07
N TYR A 87 6.87 -12.78 9.25
CA TYR A 87 8.32 -12.85 9.44
C TYR A 87 8.68 -13.43 10.80
N ASN A 88 9.90 -13.94 10.90
CA ASN A 88 10.46 -14.41 12.17
C ASN A 88 11.33 -13.31 12.78
N TYR A 89 11.28 -13.20 14.10
CA TYR A 89 12.09 -12.29 14.90
C TYR A 89 12.55 -13.00 16.17
N GLU A 90 13.31 -12.31 17.02
CA GLU A 90 14.00 -12.91 18.18
C GLU A 90 13.09 -13.68 19.14
N PHE A 91 11.80 -13.33 19.22
CA PHE A 91 10.84 -13.96 20.13
C PHE A 91 9.81 -14.87 19.41
N GLY A 92 10.03 -15.22 18.14
CA GLY A 92 9.20 -16.17 17.40
C GLY A 92 8.73 -15.62 16.04
N THR A 93 7.45 -15.84 15.71
CA THR A 93 6.85 -15.37 14.46
C THR A 93 5.94 -14.18 14.73
N ALA A 94 6.03 -13.16 13.87
CA ALA A 94 5.20 -11.97 13.90
C ALA A 94 4.48 -11.79 12.55
N SER A 95 3.45 -10.95 12.56
CA SER A 95 2.76 -10.54 11.35
C SER A 95 2.41 -9.07 11.39
N TYR A 96 2.48 -8.40 10.24
CA TYR A 96 2.08 -7.01 10.09
C TYR A 96 1.11 -6.85 8.92
N LYS A 97 0.02 -6.12 9.13
CA LYS A 97 -1.05 -5.93 8.15
C LYS A 97 -1.11 -4.48 7.71
N ALA A 98 -0.99 -4.26 6.40
CA ALA A 98 -0.99 -2.94 5.79
C ALA A 98 -2.01 -2.86 4.65
N LYS A 99 -2.42 -1.64 4.29
CA LYS A 99 -3.31 -1.40 3.17
C LYS A 99 -2.51 -1.14 1.91
N ILE A 100 -2.93 -1.71 0.78
CA ILE A 100 -2.38 -1.35 -0.52
C ILE A 100 -3.26 -0.24 -1.11
N GLU A 101 -2.63 0.87 -1.45
CA GLU A 101 -3.22 1.95 -2.22
C GLU A 101 -2.83 1.81 -3.68
N ASN A 102 -3.84 1.75 -4.53
CA ASN A 102 -3.71 1.63 -5.96
C ASN A 102 -4.77 2.54 -6.58
N LYS A 103 -4.47 3.84 -6.61
CA LYS A 103 -5.36 4.87 -7.16
C LYS A 103 -5.00 5.14 -8.61
N LEU A 104 -5.98 5.57 -9.39
CA LEU A 104 -5.76 5.90 -10.79
C LEU A 104 -4.73 7.03 -10.90
N PHE A 105 -3.71 6.85 -11.75
CA PHE A 105 -2.60 7.80 -11.97
C PHE A 105 -1.66 8.03 -10.77
N GLU A 106 -1.71 7.18 -9.75
CA GLU A 106 -0.73 7.16 -8.66
C GLU A 106 0.11 5.88 -8.71
N GLU A 107 1.33 5.96 -8.20
CA GLU A 107 2.13 4.76 -7.94
C GLU A 107 1.50 3.93 -6.82
N ILE A 108 1.69 2.61 -6.87
CA ILE A 108 1.20 1.71 -5.82
C ILE A 108 1.95 2.02 -4.53
N LYS A 109 1.21 2.14 -3.42
CA LYS A 109 1.76 2.38 -2.09
C LYS A 109 1.28 1.29 -1.12
N ILE A 110 2.12 0.94 -0.16
CA ILE A 110 1.73 0.14 1.00
C ILE A 110 1.66 1.10 2.18
N ASN A 111 0.44 1.42 2.61
CA ASN A 111 0.17 2.33 3.72
C ASN A 111 0.24 1.57 5.04
N LEU A 112 1.21 1.97 5.86
CA LEU A 112 1.52 1.40 7.17
C LEU A 112 0.71 2.10 8.28
N ASN A 113 0.30 3.36 8.06
CA ASN A 113 -0.50 4.08 9.03
C ASN A 113 -1.32 5.19 8.34
N ASP A 114 -2.64 4.99 8.28
CA ASP A 114 -3.58 5.91 7.61
C ASP A 114 -3.60 7.31 8.27
N ASP A 115 -3.39 7.40 9.58
CA ASP A 115 -3.44 8.68 10.31
C ASP A 115 -2.17 9.52 10.12
N LEU A 116 -1.06 8.88 9.78
CA LEU A 116 0.28 9.49 9.79
C LEU A 116 0.94 9.52 8.41
N GLU A 117 0.25 9.05 7.38
CA GLU A 117 0.71 8.98 5.98
C GLU A 117 2.09 8.32 5.85
N ILE A 118 2.34 7.27 6.65
CA ILE A 118 3.59 6.51 6.59
C ILE A 118 3.41 5.41 5.55
N THR A 119 4.21 5.45 4.49
CA THR A 119 4.00 4.63 3.29
C THR A 119 5.29 4.04 2.76
N TYR A 120 5.19 2.85 2.19
CA TYR A 120 6.15 2.30 1.25
C TYR A 120 5.69 2.64 -0.16
N ASN A 121 6.49 3.40 -0.92
CA ASN A 121 6.16 3.75 -2.31
C ASN A 121 6.92 2.83 -3.27
N LYS A 122 6.20 2.27 -4.26
CA LYS A 122 6.80 1.42 -5.28
C LYS A 122 7.71 2.24 -6.19
N VAL A 123 8.94 1.77 -6.40
CA VAL A 123 9.93 2.42 -7.27
C VAL A 123 10.36 1.56 -8.46
N TYR A 124 10.22 0.23 -8.37
CA TYR A 124 10.53 -0.75 -9.42
C TYR A 124 9.52 -1.90 -9.39
#